data_AF-A0A5A8AH79-F1
#
_entry.id   AF-A0A5A8AH79-F1
#
_cell.length_a   1.000
_cell.length_b   1.000
_cell.length_c   1.000
_cell.angle_alpha   90.00
_cell.angle_beta   90.00
_cell.angle_gamma   90.00
#
_symmetry.space_group_name_H-M   'P 1'
#
loop_
_entity.id
_entity.type
_entity.pdbx_description
1 polymer ?
#
loop_
_entity_poly.entity_id
_entity_poly.type
_entity_poly.pdbx_seq_one_letter_code
_entity_poly.pdbx_strand_id
1 'polypeptide(L)'
;MAEITSVYFFVLVLFGILLLVVVLIIGVLLYGFFQYRQSVRMYRWLEIINQKISEVIVYDTEDQPDNLSFRQFSGNSSFRNLFLQKLVDSEKKFSGMAKDKIKGLFNQYGLHREAEQKLGRKKAFLIAGGIQELTVMDSTDALPRISGFLSHPSPQVYQEAQYAMVSLKGFEGLTFLDTAEGKISEWQQLRLLLSVTTIPEDSVPPVKSWLTSPNDSVVVFTLKLIRKFQLLSFYSDIIGLSEHASSEVRIRAVQTLLSLDNPSTMDALTEIYPRQPLEVQAEILRAMKVSKDKSTTELLKKELSENPSPGIKVHAAEALFSLGHQDYLVHLVQEEAASNELVQIVKYALQEKI
;
A
#
# COMPACT_ATOMS: atom_id res chain seq x y z
N MET A 1 -76.18 -13.53 24.15
CA MET A 1 -75.53 -12.22 23.92
C MET A 1 -74.01 -12.27 24.08
N ALA A 2 -73.45 -12.96 25.09
CA ALA A 2 -72.00 -13.05 25.31
C ALA A 2 -71.21 -13.72 24.15
N GLU A 3 -71.75 -14.77 23.52
CA GLU A 3 -71.09 -15.44 22.38
C GLU A 3 -71.00 -14.53 21.15
N ILE A 4 -72.05 -13.75 20.89
CA ILE A 4 -72.12 -12.83 19.74
C ILE A 4 -71.06 -11.73 19.86
N THR A 5 -70.85 -11.17 21.06
CA THR A 5 -69.78 -10.19 21.33
C THR A 5 -68.37 -10.77 21.16
N SER A 6 -68.16 -12.04 21.51
CA SER A 6 -66.86 -12.72 21.31
C SER A 6 -66.54 -12.91 19.83
N VAL A 7 -67.54 -13.28 19.02
CA VAL A 7 -67.41 -13.40 17.56
C VAL A 7 -67.11 -12.05 16.92
N TYR A 8 -67.81 -10.98 17.31
CA TYR A 8 -67.53 -9.63 16.80
C TYR A 8 -66.12 -9.14 17.14
N PHE A 9 -65.63 -9.41 18.35
CA PHE A 9 -64.27 -9.06 18.75
C PHE A 9 -63.23 -9.80 17.90
N PHE A 10 -63.41 -11.10 17.67
CA PHE A 10 -62.50 -11.88 16.83
C PHE A 10 -62.46 -11.37 15.38
N VAL A 11 -63.63 -11.04 14.81
CA VAL A 11 -63.72 -10.45 13.46
C VAL A 11 -62.99 -9.11 13.38
N LEU A 12 -63.12 -8.25 14.40
CA LEU A 12 -62.45 -6.95 14.45
C LEU A 12 -60.91 -7.10 14.52
N VAL A 13 -60.42 -8.03 15.34
CA VAL A 13 -58.99 -8.37 15.41
C VAL A 13 -58.48 -8.88 14.06
N LEU A 14 -59.23 -9.74 13.39
CA LEU A 14 -58.87 -10.28 12.06
C LEU A 14 -58.79 -9.18 11.00
N PHE A 15 -59.74 -8.23 10.99
CA PHE A 15 -59.67 -7.05 10.13
C PHE A 15 -58.47 -6.14 10.46
N GLY A 16 -58.13 -5.99 11.74
CA GLY A 16 -56.95 -5.24 12.17
C GLY A 16 -55.64 -5.86 11.66
N ILE A 17 -55.51 -7.19 11.76
CA ILE A 17 -54.36 -7.93 11.24
C ILE A 17 -54.31 -7.83 9.71
N LEU A 18 -55.45 -7.99 9.02
CA LEU A 18 -55.52 -7.86 7.56
C LEU A 18 -55.07 -6.45 7.11
N LEU A 19 -55.54 -5.40 7.78
CA LEU A 19 -55.16 -4.02 7.49
C LEU A 19 -53.66 -3.80 7.70
N LEU A 20 -53.08 -4.31 8.79
CA LEU A 20 -51.64 -4.24 9.07
C LEU A 20 -50.84 -4.92 7.95
N VAL A 21 -51.24 -6.11 7.52
CA VAL A 21 -50.58 -6.84 6.43
C VAL A 21 -50.64 -6.04 5.12
N VAL A 22 -51.79 -5.45 4.79
CA VAL A 22 -51.93 -4.60 3.60
C VAL A 22 -51.02 -3.37 3.67
N VAL A 23 -50.93 -2.70 4.83
CA VAL A 23 -50.02 -1.55 5.03
C VAL A 23 -48.56 -1.96 4.87
N LEU A 24 -48.15 -3.11 5.41
CA LEU A 24 -46.78 -3.62 5.25
C LEU A 24 -46.48 -3.95 3.79
N ILE A 25 -47.40 -4.59 3.06
CA ILE A 25 -47.25 -4.87 1.63
C ILE A 25 -47.10 -3.58 0.83
N ILE A 26 -47.96 -2.58 1.09
CA ILE A 26 -47.87 -1.26 0.43
C ILE A 26 -46.51 -0.61 0.76
N GLY A 27 -46.06 -0.66 2.01
CA GLY A 27 -44.76 -0.12 2.42
C GLY A 27 -43.58 -0.77 1.67
N VAL A 28 -43.57 -2.10 1.54
CA VAL A 28 -42.55 -2.83 0.80
C VAL A 28 -42.60 -2.49 -0.70
N LEU A 29 -43.79 -2.42 -1.30
CA LEU A 29 -43.95 -2.05 -2.71
C LEU A 29 -43.50 -0.61 -2.99
N LEU A 30 -43.84 0.35 -2.11
CA LEU A 30 -43.39 1.73 -2.24
C LEU A 30 -41.88 1.86 -2.07
N TYR A 31 -41.29 1.16 -1.10
CA TYR A 31 -39.85 1.11 -0.91
C TYR A 31 -39.15 0.51 -2.14
N GLY A 32 -39.64 -0.64 -2.63
CA GLY A 32 -39.12 -1.31 -3.82
C GLY A 32 -39.25 -0.45 -5.07
N PHE A 33 -40.37 0.26 -5.24
CA PHE A 33 -40.58 1.17 -6.36
C PHE A 33 -39.69 2.42 -6.29
N PHE A 34 -39.48 2.98 -5.10
CA PHE A 34 -38.57 4.10 -4.90
C PHE A 34 -37.12 3.69 -5.22
N GLN A 35 -36.69 2.53 -4.69
CA GLN A 35 -35.37 1.97 -4.98
C GLN A 35 -35.21 1.63 -6.47
N TYR A 36 -36.23 1.04 -7.10
CA TYR A 36 -36.24 0.74 -8.53
C TYR A 36 -36.13 2.00 -9.38
N ARG A 37 -36.93 3.05 -9.10
CA ARG A 37 -36.83 4.33 -9.81
C ARG A 37 -35.47 4.98 -9.66
N GLN A 38 -34.88 4.93 -8.46
CA GLN A 38 -33.53 5.45 -8.22
C GLN A 38 -32.48 4.66 -9.01
N SER A 39 -32.58 3.33 -9.03
CA SER A 39 -31.69 2.47 -9.82
C SER A 39 -31.82 2.72 -11.31
N VAL A 40 -33.04 2.76 -11.86
CA VAL A 40 -33.26 3.04 -13.30
C VAL A 40 -32.72 4.42 -13.69
N ARG A 41 -32.91 5.44 -12.84
CA ARG A 41 -32.31 6.77 -13.07
C ARG A 41 -30.79 6.71 -13.04
N MET A 42 -30.22 5.97 -12.08
CA MET A 42 -28.78 5.78 -11.96
C MET A 42 -28.19 5.09 -13.20
N TYR A 43 -28.84 4.03 -13.69
CA TYR A 43 -28.41 3.33 -14.92
C TYR A 43 -28.42 4.25 -16.14
N ARG A 44 -29.48 5.06 -16.33
CA ARG A 44 -29.51 6.04 -17.42
C ARG A 44 -28.42 7.10 -17.30
N TRP A 45 -28.19 7.60 -16.10
CA TRP A 45 -27.12 8.57 -15.87
C TRP A 45 -25.74 7.97 -16.12
N LEU A 46 -25.51 6.73 -15.72
CA LEU A 46 -24.29 5.98 -16.01
C LEU A 46 -24.06 5.84 -17.52
N GLU A 47 -25.10 5.50 -18.28
CA GLU A 47 -25.01 5.39 -19.74
C GLU A 47 -24.61 6.73 -20.38
N ILE A 48 -25.28 7.83 -19.99
CA ILE A 48 -24.98 9.19 -20.46
C ILE A 48 -23.54 9.60 -20.10
N ILE A 49 -23.08 9.29 -18.88
CA ILE A 49 -21.72 9.59 -18.43
C ILE A 49 -20.68 8.77 -19.20
N ASN A 50 -20.89 7.46 -19.33
CA ASN A 50 -19.95 6.58 -20.03
C ASN A 50 -19.85 6.97 -21.51
N GLN A 51 -20.97 7.31 -22.13
CA GLN A 51 -20.99 7.83 -23.49
C GLN A 51 -20.15 9.12 -23.56
N LYS A 52 -20.35 10.07 -22.65
CA LYS A 52 -19.57 11.32 -22.65
C LYS A 52 -18.07 11.08 -22.46
N ILE A 53 -17.68 10.18 -21.56
CA ILE A 53 -16.27 9.80 -21.35
C ILE A 53 -15.70 9.16 -22.63
N SER A 54 -16.43 8.22 -23.24
CA SER A 54 -16.01 7.57 -24.47
C SER A 54 -15.86 8.54 -25.63
N GLU A 55 -16.82 9.46 -25.80
CA GLU A 55 -16.78 10.49 -26.85
C GLU A 55 -15.52 11.36 -26.71
N VAL A 56 -15.22 11.79 -25.48
CA VAL A 56 -14.08 12.67 -25.23
C VAL A 56 -12.75 11.96 -25.44
N ILE A 57 -12.68 10.65 -25.13
CA ILE A 57 -11.47 9.84 -25.37
C ILE A 57 -11.26 9.60 -26.87
N VAL A 58 -12.32 9.21 -27.60
CA VAL A 58 -12.24 8.77 -29.01
C VAL A 58 -12.14 9.94 -29.97
N TYR A 59 -12.92 11.00 -29.77
CA TYR A 59 -12.94 12.16 -30.65
C TYR A 59 -12.03 13.27 -30.13
N ASP A 60 -11.52 14.09 -31.05
CA ASP A 60 -10.81 15.32 -30.68
C ASP A 60 -11.81 16.43 -30.34
N THR A 61 -11.33 17.46 -29.62
CA THR A 61 -12.17 18.49 -28.98
C THR A 61 -13.07 19.25 -29.96
N GLU A 62 -12.70 19.31 -31.24
CA GLU A 62 -13.42 20.03 -32.28
C GLU A 62 -14.58 19.22 -32.89
N ASP A 63 -14.57 17.88 -32.74
CA ASP A 63 -15.54 16.96 -33.33
C ASP A 63 -16.55 16.39 -32.31
N GLN A 64 -16.61 16.96 -31.10
CA GLN A 64 -17.49 16.43 -30.06
C GLN A 64 -18.97 16.75 -30.34
N PRO A 65 -19.85 15.74 -30.45
CA PRO A 65 -21.28 15.97 -30.61
C PRO A 65 -21.86 16.67 -29.38
N ASP A 66 -22.77 17.62 -29.59
CA ASP A 66 -23.43 18.29 -28.48
C ASP A 66 -24.43 17.35 -27.79
N ASN A 67 -24.04 16.83 -26.61
CA ASN A 67 -24.89 15.92 -25.86
C ASN A 67 -25.88 16.70 -24.98
N LEU A 68 -27.04 17.04 -25.57
CA LEU A 68 -28.15 17.74 -24.90
C LEU A 68 -28.59 17.05 -23.60
N SER A 69 -28.58 15.71 -23.57
CA SER A 69 -28.97 14.92 -22.39
C SER A 69 -27.97 15.10 -21.24
N PHE A 70 -26.67 15.18 -21.55
CA PHE A 70 -25.64 15.45 -20.55
C PHE A 70 -25.79 16.87 -19.98
N ARG A 71 -26.01 17.87 -20.83
CA ARG A 71 -26.21 19.27 -20.39
C ARG A 71 -27.38 19.37 -19.42
N GLN A 72 -28.50 18.69 -19.72
CA GLN A 72 -29.71 18.70 -18.89
C GLN A 72 -29.45 18.25 -17.44
N PHE A 73 -28.60 17.25 -17.22
CA PHE A 73 -28.34 16.70 -15.88
C PHE A 73 -27.08 17.27 -15.22
N SER A 74 -26.23 17.98 -15.95
CA SER A 74 -24.92 18.46 -15.46
C SER A 74 -24.99 19.43 -14.26
N GLY A 75 -26.15 20.05 -14.01
CA GLY A 75 -26.42 20.86 -12.82
C GLY A 75 -26.91 20.09 -11.58
N ASN A 76 -27.28 18.81 -11.72
CA ASN A 76 -27.81 18.01 -10.61
C ASN A 76 -26.66 17.45 -9.74
N SER A 77 -26.66 17.73 -8.43
CA SER A 77 -25.57 17.28 -7.53
C SER A 77 -25.40 15.75 -7.47
N SER A 78 -26.48 14.97 -7.53
CA SER A 78 -26.37 13.49 -7.56
C SER A 78 -25.74 13.00 -8.87
N PHE A 79 -26.10 13.62 -10.00
CA PHE A 79 -25.48 13.31 -11.29
C PHE A 79 -23.99 13.69 -11.29
N ARG A 80 -23.66 14.88 -10.79
CA ARG A 80 -22.27 15.37 -10.69
C ARG A 80 -21.41 14.48 -9.80
N ASN A 81 -21.94 14.02 -8.66
CA ASN A 81 -21.24 13.08 -7.78
C ASN A 81 -20.99 11.74 -8.46
N LEU A 82 -21.99 11.19 -9.16
CA LEU A 82 -21.83 9.98 -9.96
C LEU A 82 -20.80 10.17 -11.07
N PHE A 83 -20.83 11.32 -11.73
CA PHE A 83 -19.89 11.66 -12.80
C PHE A 83 -18.47 11.72 -12.28
N LEU A 84 -18.23 12.41 -11.16
CA LEU A 84 -16.94 12.45 -10.49
C LEU A 84 -16.42 11.05 -10.14
N GLN A 85 -17.26 10.20 -9.55
CA GLN A 85 -16.89 8.81 -9.24
C GLN A 85 -16.50 8.04 -10.49
N LYS A 86 -17.25 8.21 -11.59
CA LYS A 86 -16.93 7.53 -12.86
C LYS A 86 -15.66 8.06 -13.52
N LEU A 87 -15.36 9.35 -13.41
CA LEU A 87 -14.10 9.89 -13.88
C LEU A 87 -12.94 9.30 -13.07
N VAL A 88 -13.06 9.20 -11.74
CA VAL A 88 -12.03 8.59 -10.87
C VAL A 88 -11.83 7.10 -11.19
N ASP A 89 -12.92 6.36 -11.40
CA ASP A 89 -12.85 4.96 -11.82
C ASP A 89 -12.19 4.79 -13.20
N SER A 90 -12.39 5.76 -14.10
CA SER A 90 -11.86 5.72 -15.46
C SER A 90 -10.40 6.13 -15.48
N GLU A 91 -10.02 7.18 -14.75
CA GLU A 91 -8.63 7.65 -14.63
C GLU A 91 -7.69 6.49 -14.28
N LYS A 92 -8.08 5.65 -13.31
CA LYS A 92 -7.30 4.47 -12.88
C LYS A 92 -7.10 3.41 -13.96
N LYS A 93 -7.94 3.40 -15.01
CA LYS A 93 -7.95 2.39 -16.08
C LYS A 93 -7.28 2.89 -17.37
N PHE A 94 -7.08 4.19 -17.51
CA PHE A 94 -6.54 4.81 -18.71
C PHE A 94 -5.18 5.47 -18.42
N SER A 95 -4.35 5.63 -19.46
CA SER A 95 -3.03 6.27 -19.38
C SER A 95 -2.82 7.22 -20.56
N GLY A 96 -1.78 8.07 -20.49
CA GLY A 96 -1.46 9.04 -21.53
C GLY A 96 -2.59 10.01 -21.84
N MET A 97 -2.79 10.35 -23.12
CA MET A 97 -3.76 11.36 -23.55
C MET A 97 -5.20 11.09 -23.11
N ALA A 98 -5.61 9.82 -22.99
CA ALA A 98 -6.95 9.47 -22.50
C ALA A 98 -7.15 9.88 -21.04
N LYS A 99 -6.11 9.72 -20.21
CA LYS A 99 -6.11 10.16 -18.81
C LYS A 99 -6.16 11.70 -18.71
N ASP A 100 -5.44 12.41 -19.57
CA ASP A 100 -5.48 13.89 -19.61
C ASP A 100 -6.86 14.41 -20.04
N LYS A 101 -7.48 13.76 -21.04
CA LYS A 101 -8.85 14.03 -21.48
C LYS A 101 -9.88 13.82 -20.35
N ILE A 102 -9.73 12.77 -19.53
CA ILE A 102 -10.57 12.53 -18.34
C ILE A 102 -10.41 13.65 -17.30
N LYS A 103 -9.18 14.08 -17.02
CA LYS A 103 -8.92 15.21 -16.11
C LYS A 103 -9.45 16.54 -16.67
N GLY A 104 -9.42 16.70 -17.99
CA GLY A 104 -10.07 17.81 -18.68
C GLY A 104 -11.56 17.91 -18.35
N LEU A 105 -12.29 16.79 -18.33
CA LEU A 105 -13.70 16.77 -17.93
C LEU A 105 -13.90 17.18 -16.46
N PHE A 106 -13.02 16.74 -15.57
CA PHE A 106 -13.08 17.13 -14.16
C PHE A 106 -13.00 18.66 -14.00
N ASN A 107 -12.07 19.30 -14.71
CA ASN A 107 -11.89 20.75 -14.70
C ASN A 107 -13.04 21.48 -15.40
N GLN A 108 -13.41 21.07 -16.62
CA GLN A 108 -14.45 21.69 -17.44
C GLN A 108 -15.79 21.78 -16.71
N TYR A 109 -16.17 20.72 -15.98
CA TYR A 109 -17.44 20.68 -15.25
C TYR A 109 -17.34 21.17 -13.80
N GLY A 110 -16.17 21.67 -13.38
CA GLY A 110 -15.95 22.21 -12.04
C GLY A 110 -16.21 21.20 -10.93
N LEU A 111 -15.84 19.93 -11.15
CA LEU A 111 -16.15 18.84 -10.22
C LEU A 111 -15.28 18.86 -8.96
N HIS A 112 -14.20 19.66 -8.93
CA HIS A 112 -13.42 19.94 -7.72
C HIS A 112 -14.31 20.34 -6.54
N ARG A 113 -15.36 21.14 -6.79
CA ARG A 113 -16.31 21.58 -5.76
C ARG A 113 -17.04 20.42 -5.09
N GLU A 114 -17.41 19.37 -5.84
CA GLU A 114 -18.10 18.21 -5.28
C GLU A 114 -17.17 17.40 -4.38
N ALA A 115 -15.91 17.25 -4.79
CA ALA A 115 -14.89 16.56 -4.00
C ALA A 115 -14.54 17.36 -2.73
N GLU A 116 -14.36 18.67 -2.83
CA GLU A 116 -14.09 19.56 -1.71
C GLU A 116 -15.23 19.65 -0.70
N GLN A 117 -16.48 19.56 -1.14
CA GLN A 117 -17.62 19.49 -0.23
C GLN A 117 -17.56 18.26 0.68
N LYS A 118 -16.96 17.15 0.20
CA LYS A 118 -16.78 15.93 1.01
C LYS A 118 -15.77 16.11 2.12
N LEU A 119 -14.74 16.93 1.90
CA LEU A 119 -13.76 17.29 2.94
C LEU A 119 -14.39 18.04 4.13
N GLY A 120 -15.53 18.70 3.94
CA GLY A 120 -16.26 19.39 5.02
C GLY A 120 -17.24 18.49 5.81
N ARG A 121 -17.34 17.19 5.48
CA ARG A 121 -18.29 16.27 6.12
C ARG A 121 -17.69 15.67 7.38
N LYS A 122 -18.54 15.27 8.33
CA LYS A 122 -18.10 14.62 9.58
C LYS A 122 -17.75 13.14 9.43
N LYS A 123 -18.30 12.47 8.42
CA LYS A 123 -18.12 11.03 8.23
C LYS A 123 -16.75 10.77 7.60
N ALA A 124 -15.88 10.03 8.29
CA ALA A 124 -14.52 9.74 7.86
C ALA A 124 -14.42 9.20 6.42
N PHE A 125 -15.27 8.24 6.05
CA PHE A 125 -15.25 7.68 4.69
C PHE A 125 -15.58 8.71 3.60
N LEU A 126 -16.38 9.75 3.91
CA LEU A 126 -16.67 10.83 2.96
C LEU A 126 -15.45 11.72 2.80
N ILE A 127 -14.81 12.11 3.92
CA ILE A 127 -13.57 12.90 3.88
C ILE A 127 -12.51 12.14 3.07
N ALA A 128 -12.24 10.89 3.42
CA ALA A 128 -11.28 10.03 2.74
C ALA A 128 -11.58 9.89 1.25
N GLY A 129 -12.85 9.69 0.88
CA GLY A 129 -13.29 9.66 -0.52
C GLY A 129 -13.04 10.99 -1.24
N GLY A 130 -13.29 12.13 -0.58
CA GLY A 130 -12.97 13.45 -1.14
C GLY A 130 -11.48 13.66 -1.38
N ILE A 131 -10.63 13.27 -0.42
CA ILE A 131 -9.16 13.33 -0.56
C ILE A 131 -8.72 12.45 -1.73
N GLN A 132 -9.25 11.22 -1.82
CA GLN A 132 -8.92 10.29 -2.90
C GLN A 132 -9.32 10.85 -4.27
N GLU A 133 -10.54 11.38 -4.40
CA GLU A 133 -11.04 11.97 -5.65
C GLU A 133 -10.18 13.15 -6.11
N LEU A 134 -9.81 14.05 -5.20
CA LEU A 134 -8.92 15.18 -5.48
C LEU A 134 -7.52 14.73 -5.87
N THR A 135 -7.00 13.69 -5.22
CA THR A 135 -5.66 13.15 -5.49
C THR A 135 -5.60 12.50 -6.88
N VAL A 136 -6.58 11.65 -7.22
CA VAL A 136 -6.65 10.96 -8.51
C VAL A 136 -6.77 11.96 -9.68
N MET A 137 -7.41 13.09 -9.43
CA MET A 137 -7.60 14.16 -10.41
C MET A 137 -6.44 15.17 -10.45
N ASP A 138 -5.33 14.90 -9.76
CA ASP A 138 -4.16 15.79 -9.63
C ASP A 138 -4.51 17.23 -9.18
N SER A 139 -5.48 17.37 -8.27
CA SER A 139 -5.91 18.68 -7.77
C SER A 139 -4.93 19.22 -6.73
N THR A 140 -3.87 19.89 -7.19
CA THR A 140 -2.85 20.51 -6.34
C THR A 140 -3.38 21.66 -5.49
N ASP A 141 -4.40 22.39 -5.96
CA ASP A 141 -5.05 23.47 -5.22
C ASP A 141 -5.67 23.00 -3.89
N ALA A 142 -5.99 21.71 -3.76
CA ALA A 142 -6.54 21.14 -2.55
C ALA A 142 -5.48 20.87 -1.46
N LEU A 143 -4.18 20.95 -1.77
CA LEU A 143 -3.08 20.62 -0.86
C LEU A 143 -3.16 21.32 0.51
N PRO A 144 -3.42 22.65 0.61
CA PRO A 144 -3.53 23.31 1.91
C PRO A 144 -4.62 22.68 2.79
N ARG A 145 -5.75 22.33 2.19
CA ARG A 145 -6.88 21.71 2.89
C ARG A 145 -6.60 20.26 3.24
N ILE A 146 -5.96 19.51 2.35
CA ILE A 146 -5.55 18.11 2.57
C ILE A 146 -4.54 18.01 3.71
N SER A 147 -3.58 18.95 3.79
CA SER A 147 -2.54 18.95 4.83
C SER A 147 -3.11 19.01 6.25
N GLY A 148 -4.25 19.69 6.45
CA GLY A 148 -4.97 19.73 7.72
C GLY A 148 -5.51 18.38 8.20
N PHE A 149 -5.53 17.35 7.33
CA PHE A 149 -5.95 16.00 7.69
C PHE A 149 -4.79 15.07 8.09
N LEU A 150 -3.54 15.55 8.06
CA LEU A 150 -2.36 14.81 8.54
C LEU A 150 -2.34 14.61 10.07
N SER A 151 -3.30 15.18 10.80
CA SER A 151 -3.49 14.95 12.23
C SER A 151 -4.90 14.41 12.55
N HIS A 152 -5.63 13.96 11.54
CA HIS A 152 -7.02 13.54 11.71
C HIS A 152 -7.11 12.20 12.48
N PRO A 153 -8.00 12.06 13.48
CA PRO A 153 -8.03 10.88 14.36
C PRO A 153 -8.47 9.58 13.66
N SER A 154 -9.18 9.68 12.52
CA SER A 154 -9.53 8.50 11.73
C SER A 154 -8.32 8.02 10.93
N PRO A 155 -7.87 6.76 11.11
CA PRO A 155 -6.74 6.21 10.36
C PRO A 155 -6.96 6.22 8.84
N GLN A 156 -8.19 6.01 8.39
CA GLN A 156 -8.54 6.04 6.97
C GLN A 156 -8.28 7.44 6.37
N VAL A 157 -8.73 8.49 7.07
CA VAL A 157 -8.53 9.88 6.61
C VAL A 157 -7.06 10.25 6.65
N TYR A 158 -6.37 9.88 7.73
CA TYR A 158 -4.94 10.15 7.90
C TYR A 158 -4.10 9.50 6.78
N GLN A 159 -4.34 8.23 6.47
CA GLN A 159 -3.63 7.50 5.41
C GLN A 159 -3.90 8.06 4.01
N GLU A 160 -5.15 8.45 3.72
CA GLU A 160 -5.47 9.11 2.44
C GLU A 160 -4.80 10.49 2.34
N ALA A 161 -4.73 11.25 3.44
CA ALA A 161 -4.04 12.53 3.47
C ALA A 161 -2.53 12.36 3.22
N GLN A 162 -1.86 11.43 3.91
CA GLN A 162 -0.46 11.11 3.68
C GLN A 162 -0.20 10.74 2.21
N TYR A 163 -1.02 9.85 1.66
CA TYR A 163 -0.89 9.45 0.25
C TYR A 163 -1.09 10.63 -0.69
N ALA A 164 -2.10 11.45 -0.46
CA ALA A 164 -2.38 12.62 -1.27
C ALA A 164 -1.21 13.61 -1.27
N MET A 165 -0.62 13.87 -0.10
CA MET A 165 0.55 14.74 0.01
C MET A 165 1.72 14.22 -0.82
N VAL A 166 2.05 12.93 -0.74
CA VAL A 166 3.15 12.35 -1.53
C VAL A 166 2.81 12.25 -3.02
N SER A 167 1.58 11.89 -3.36
CA SER A 167 1.17 11.76 -4.77
C SER A 167 1.16 13.10 -5.50
N LEU A 168 0.83 14.19 -4.80
CA LEU A 168 0.71 15.53 -5.40
C LEU A 168 1.98 16.38 -5.24
N LYS A 169 2.77 16.19 -4.17
CA LYS A 169 4.02 16.93 -3.93
C LYS A 169 5.30 16.12 -4.15
N GLY A 170 5.19 14.84 -4.48
CA GLY A 170 6.36 13.95 -4.57
C GLY A 170 7.07 13.81 -3.22
N PHE A 171 8.40 13.90 -3.26
CA PHE A 171 9.26 13.74 -2.07
C PHE A 171 8.93 14.73 -0.94
N GLU A 172 8.63 15.99 -1.25
CA GLU A 172 8.26 16.99 -0.23
C GLU A 172 6.98 16.62 0.55
N GLY A 173 6.13 15.77 -0.05
CA GLY A 173 4.95 15.24 0.61
C GLY A 173 5.26 14.30 1.77
N LEU A 174 6.50 13.85 1.93
CA LEU A 174 6.95 12.96 3.01
C LEU A 174 7.28 13.68 4.32
N THR A 175 7.18 15.00 4.38
CA THR A 175 7.47 15.80 5.59
C THR A 175 6.66 15.38 6.82
N PHE A 176 5.51 14.71 6.65
CA PHE A 176 4.77 14.14 7.78
C PHE A 176 5.55 13.06 8.55
N LEU A 177 6.60 12.47 7.96
CA LEU A 177 7.47 11.49 8.62
C LEU A 177 8.23 12.10 9.81
N ASP A 178 8.47 13.41 9.79
CA ASP A 178 9.13 14.13 10.89
C ASP A 178 8.35 14.03 12.21
N THR A 179 7.02 13.88 12.12
CA THR A 179 6.11 13.86 13.26
C THR A 179 5.25 12.58 13.32
N ALA A 180 5.65 11.52 12.62
CA ALA A 180 4.87 10.29 12.54
C ALA A 180 4.97 9.47 13.84
N GLU A 181 3.94 9.53 14.69
CA GLU A 181 3.90 8.78 15.97
C GLU A 181 3.51 7.30 15.81
N GLY A 182 2.63 6.98 14.86
CA GLY A 182 2.10 5.62 14.67
C GLY A 182 2.91 4.76 13.70
N LYS A 183 2.81 3.43 13.83
CA LYS A 183 3.39 2.48 12.86
C LYS A 183 2.75 2.67 11.49
N ILE A 184 3.56 2.95 10.47
CA ILE A 184 3.14 3.00 9.08
C ILE A 184 3.05 1.56 8.56
N SER A 185 1.87 1.14 8.10
CA SER A 185 1.66 -0.23 7.61
C SER A 185 2.47 -0.51 6.33
N GLU A 186 2.82 -1.77 6.09
CA GLU A 186 3.57 -2.17 4.89
C GLU A 186 2.86 -1.77 3.58
N TRP A 187 1.53 -1.88 3.56
CA TRP A 187 0.73 -1.43 2.42
C TRP A 187 0.84 0.08 2.20
N GLN A 188 0.73 0.87 3.27
CA GLN A 188 0.87 2.32 3.18
C GLN A 188 2.28 2.71 2.76
N GLN A 189 3.31 2.08 3.32
CA GLN A 189 4.70 2.27 2.90
C GLN A 189 4.89 1.97 1.41
N LEU A 190 4.37 0.85 0.90
CA LEU A 190 4.45 0.51 -0.51
C LEU A 190 3.77 1.59 -1.37
N ARG A 191 2.58 2.01 -0.98
CA ARG A 191 1.79 3.02 -1.69
C ARG A 191 2.50 4.37 -1.75
N LEU A 192 3.08 4.83 -0.64
CA LEU A 192 3.89 6.05 -0.57
C LEU A 192 5.18 5.91 -1.41
N LEU A 193 5.87 4.76 -1.31
CA LEU A 193 7.09 4.49 -2.06
C LEU A 193 6.86 4.54 -3.57
N LEU A 194 5.73 4.03 -4.06
CA LEU A 194 5.36 4.08 -5.48
C LEU A 194 5.03 5.50 -5.96
N SER A 195 4.49 6.35 -5.09
CA SER A 195 4.17 7.75 -5.41
C SER A 195 5.38 8.67 -5.52
N VAL A 196 6.49 8.37 -4.83
CA VAL A 196 7.73 9.15 -4.99
C VAL A 196 8.41 8.74 -6.29
N THR A 197 8.55 9.66 -7.24
CA THR A 197 9.18 9.38 -8.55
C THR A 197 10.62 9.86 -8.66
N THR A 198 11.00 10.88 -7.88
CA THR A 198 12.32 11.53 -7.89
C THR A 198 12.72 11.95 -6.48
N ILE A 199 14.02 12.10 -6.26
CA ILE A 199 14.61 12.58 -5.00
C ILE A 199 15.35 13.89 -5.29
N PRO A 200 15.02 15.00 -4.62
CA PRO A 200 15.73 16.27 -4.73
C PRO A 200 17.19 16.19 -4.26
N GLU A 201 18.06 17.09 -4.76
CA GLU A 201 19.47 17.16 -4.35
C GLU A 201 19.65 17.51 -2.86
N ASP A 202 18.77 18.35 -2.32
CA ASP A 202 18.74 18.78 -0.92
C ASP A 202 18.02 17.79 0.01
N SER A 203 17.76 16.57 -0.44
CA SER A 203 17.09 15.51 0.34
C SER A 203 17.96 14.91 1.47
N VAL A 204 19.25 15.25 1.55
CA VAL A 204 20.16 14.65 2.54
C VAL A 204 19.72 14.90 3.99
N PRO A 205 19.48 16.14 4.45
CA PRO A 205 19.03 16.39 5.81
C PRO A 205 17.74 15.65 6.23
N PRO A 206 16.62 15.68 5.46
CA PRO A 206 15.41 14.98 5.87
C PRO A 206 15.60 13.46 5.90
N VAL A 207 16.27 12.86 4.92
CA VAL A 207 16.52 11.40 4.91
C VAL A 207 17.38 10.98 6.10
N LYS A 208 18.42 11.76 6.46
CA LYS A 208 19.20 11.49 7.69
C LYS A 208 18.35 11.57 8.94
N SER A 209 17.51 12.59 9.06
CA SER A 209 16.56 12.73 10.18
C SER A 209 15.67 11.49 10.30
N TRP A 210 15.09 11.02 9.19
CA TRP A 210 14.20 9.86 9.19
C TRP A 210 14.89 8.53 9.49
N LEU A 211 16.17 8.35 9.12
CA LEU A 211 16.96 7.18 9.54
C LEU A 211 17.18 7.11 11.05
N THR A 212 17.15 8.25 11.73
CA THR A 212 17.30 8.36 13.20
C THR A 212 15.97 8.48 13.94
N SER A 213 14.84 8.29 13.23
CA SER A 213 13.52 8.41 13.83
C SER A 213 13.31 7.39 14.96
N PRO A 214 12.66 7.76 16.08
CA PRO A 214 12.27 6.80 17.11
C PRO A 214 11.18 5.81 16.62
N ASN A 215 10.58 6.06 15.45
CA ASN A 215 9.59 5.18 14.86
C ASN A 215 10.27 4.22 13.85
N ASP A 216 10.42 2.96 14.25
CA ASP A 216 11.01 1.90 13.41
C ASP A 216 10.43 1.85 12.00
N SER A 217 9.12 2.07 11.83
CA SER A 217 8.49 2.01 10.50
C SER A 217 8.88 3.18 9.60
N VAL A 218 9.24 4.34 10.18
CA VAL A 218 9.82 5.46 9.44
C VAL A 218 11.24 5.11 9.00
N VAL A 219 12.05 4.51 9.88
CA VAL A 219 13.42 4.05 9.52
C VAL A 219 13.36 3.00 8.42
N VAL A 220 12.48 1.99 8.55
CA VAL A 220 12.25 0.95 7.53
C VAL A 220 11.80 1.54 6.20
N PHE A 221 10.87 2.49 6.22
CA PHE A 221 10.43 3.18 5.00
C PHE A 221 11.57 3.99 4.36
N THR A 222 12.40 4.64 5.17
CA THR A 222 13.55 5.42 4.70
C THR A 222 14.61 4.53 4.04
N LEU A 223 14.89 3.35 4.61
CA LEU A 223 15.72 2.33 3.98
C LEU A 223 15.16 1.88 2.62
N LYS A 224 13.84 1.73 2.49
CA LYS A 224 13.18 1.42 1.21
C LYS A 224 13.36 2.55 0.19
N LEU A 225 13.30 3.82 0.60
CA LEU A 225 13.58 4.97 -0.27
C LEU A 225 15.03 4.96 -0.75
N ILE A 226 15.99 4.83 0.17
CA ILE A 226 17.43 4.79 -0.16
C ILE A 226 17.72 3.67 -1.14
N ARG A 227 17.15 2.49 -0.92
CA ARG A 227 17.27 1.35 -1.83
C ARG A 227 16.65 1.63 -3.21
N LYS A 228 15.44 2.19 -3.26
CA LYS A 228 14.74 2.49 -4.53
C LYS A 228 15.54 3.44 -5.41
N PHE A 229 16.14 4.47 -4.80
CA PHE A 229 16.83 5.55 -5.51
C PHE A 229 18.36 5.42 -5.50
N GLN A 230 18.90 4.32 -4.98
CA GLN A 230 20.33 4.03 -4.93
C GLN A 230 21.14 5.18 -4.29
N LEU A 231 20.69 5.68 -3.13
CA LEU A 231 21.32 6.82 -2.46
C LEU A 231 22.59 6.39 -1.71
N LEU A 232 23.69 6.22 -2.44
CA LEU A 232 24.98 5.72 -1.92
C LEU A 232 25.60 6.59 -0.82
N SER A 233 25.27 7.88 -0.76
CA SER A 233 25.77 8.81 0.25
C SER A 233 25.38 8.43 1.69
N PHE A 234 24.36 7.59 1.87
CA PHE A 234 23.90 7.12 3.18
C PHE A 234 24.51 5.79 3.60
N TYR A 235 25.45 5.24 2.83
CA TYR A 235 26.02 3.92 3.11
C TYR A 235 26.56 3.81 4.55
N SER A 236 27.34 4.80 5.00
CA SER A 236 27.88 4.85 6.36
C SER A 236 26.78 4.98 7.43
N ASP A 237 25.72 5.75 7.16
CA ASP A 237 24.59 5.88 8.07
C ASP A 237 23.85 4.52 8.22
N ILE A 238 23.72 3.76 7.13
CA ILE A 238 23.08 2.43 7.13
C ILE A 238 23.92 1.41 7.89
N ILE A 239 25.26 1.44 7.77
CA ILE A 239 26.15 0.59 8.58
C ILE A 239 25.91 0.85 10.07
N GLY A 240 25.72 2.11 10.48
CA GLY A 240 25.40 2.48 11.85
C GLY A 240 24.10 1.86 12.40
N LEU A 241 23.14 1.52 11.53
CA LEU A 241 21.90 0.85 11.93
C LEU A 241 22.08 -0.61 12.35
N SER A 242 23.27 -1.19 12.17
CA SER A 242 23.61 -2.50 12.72
C SER A 242 23.52 -2.57 14.25
N GLU A 243 23.54 -1.43 14.94
CA GLU A 243 23.40 -1.32 16.39
C GLU A 243 22.00 -0.87 16.85
N HIS A 244 21.05 -0.71 15.92
CA HIS A 244 19.69 -0.25 16.22
C HIS A 244 18.94 -1.20 17.18
N ALA A 245 18.03 -0.74 18.05
CA ALA A 245 17.38 -1.62 19.02
C ALA A 245 16.49 -2.72 18.38
N SER A 246 15.90 -2.40 17.23
CA SER A 246 14.98 -3.27 16.49
C SER A 246 15.69 -4.19 15.50
N SER A 247 15.52 -5.51 15.66
CA SER A 247 16.02 -6.51 14.71
C SER A 247 15.43 -6.34 13.31
N GLU A 248 14.18 -5.88 13.19
CA GLU A 248 13.55 -5.59 11.89
C GLU A 248 14.35 -4.52 11.13
N VAL A 249 14.71 -3.42 11.80
CA VAL A 249 15.52 -2.34 11.21
C VAL A 249 16.90 -2.87 10.80
N ARG A 250 17.56 -3.68 11.65
CA ARG A 250 18.86 -4.28 11.33
C ARG A 250 18.80 -5.17 10.08
N ILE A 251 17.78 -6.03 9.97
CA ILE A 251 17.54 -6.88 8.80
C ILE A 251 17.35 -6.01 7.54
N ARG A 252 16.55 -4.94 7.64
CA ARG A 252 16.34 -4.02 6.51
C ARG A 252 17.62 -3.25 6.15
N ALA A 253 18.46 -2.92 7.11
CA ALA A 253 19.75 -2.30 6.87
C ALA A 253 20.67 -3.23 6.07
N VAL A 254 20.80 -4.51 6.48
CA VAL A 254 21.56 -5.54 5.73
C VAL A 254 21.05 -5.68 4.29
N GLN A 255 19.73 -5.76 4.10
CA GLN A 255 19.12 -5.81 2.75
C GLN A 255 19.39 -4.57 1.91
N THR A 256 19.52 -3.41 2.56
CA THR A 256 19.81 -2.13 1.88
C THR A 256 21.28 -2.07 1.50
N LEU A 257 22.20 -2.45 2.40
CA LEU A 257 23.64 -2.55 2.13
C LEU A 257 23.92 -3.48 0.95
N LEU A 258 23.30 -4.66 0.93
CA LEU A 258 23.40 -5.60 -0.18
C LEU A 258 22.89 -5.02 -1.51
N SER A 259 21.91 -4.11 -1.46
CA SER A 259 21.39 -3.48 -2.69
C SER A 259 22.24 -2.31 -3.16
N LEU A 260 22.92 -1.61 -2.26
CA LEU A 260 23.83 -0.50 -2.60
C LEU A 260 25.23 -0.99 -2.98
N ASP A 261 25.56 -2.22 -2.57
CA ASP A 261 26.81 -2.97 -2.68
C ASP A 261 28.04 -2.23 -3.23
N ASN A 262 29.10 -2.22 -2.41
CA ASN A 262 30.44 -1.77 -2.79
C ASN A 262 31.50 -2.79 -2.32
N PRO A 263 32.77 -2.65 -2.73
CA PRO A 263 33.82 -3.61 -2.38
C PRO A 263 34.04 -3.84 -0.88
N SER A 264 33.58 -2.95 0.00
CA SER A 264 33.71 -3.07 1.46
C SER A 264 32.49 -3.67 2.15
N THR A 265 31.39 -3.96 1.43
CA THR A 265 30.15 -4.44 2.07
C THR A 265 30.34 -5.77 2.79
N MET A 266 30.99 -6.74 2.15
CA MET A 266 31.14 -8.06 2.77
C MET A 266 32.08 -8.03 3.97
N ASP A 267 33.14 -7.22 3.92
CA ASP A 267 34.03 -7.00 5.06
C ASP A 267 33.27 -6.37 6.23
N ALA A 268 32.47 -5.33 5.98
CA ALA A 268 31.69 -4.67 7.01
C ALA A 268 30.60 -5.59 7.60
N LEU A 269 29.91 -6.38 6.76
CA LEU A 269 28.92 -7.35 7.23
C LEU A 269 29.57 -8.47 8.07
N THR A 270 30.76 -8.92 7.66
CA THR A 270 31.57 -9.91 8.40
C THR A 270 32.00 -9.37 9.77
N GLU A 271 32.39 -8.09 9.84
CA GLU A 271 32.81 -7.44 11.08
C GLU A 271 31.66 -7.32 12.11
N ILE A 272 30.45 -6.98 11.66
CA ILE A 272 29.31 -6.82 12.58
C ILE A 272 28.67 -8.17 12.96
N TYR A 273 28.78 -9.20 12.11
CA TYR A 273 28.08 -10.48 12.23
C TYR A 273 28.09 -11.11 13.64
N PRO A 274 29.23 -11.23 14.35
CA PRO A 274 29.27 -11.93 15.64
C PRO A 274 28.44 -11.26 16.75
N ARG A 275 28.15 -9.96 16.60
CA ARG A 275 27.40 -9.16 17.59
C ARG A 275 25.90 -9.11 17.32
N GLN A 276 25.44 -9.73 16.23
CA GLN A 276 24.07 -9.61 15.78
C GLN A 276 23.14 -10.68 16.37
N PRO A 277 21.85 -10.40 16.59
CA PRO A 277 20.85 -11.42 16.91
C PRO A 277 20.75 -12.49 15.82
N LEU A 278 20.31 -13.70 16.17
CA LEU A 278 20.22 -14.85 15.25
C LEU A 278 19.47 -14.54 13.94
N GLU A 279 18.37 -13.79 14.01
CA GLU A 279 17.58 -13.41 12.83
C GLU A 279 18.35 -12.49 11.87
N VAL A 280 19.18 -11.60 12.42
CA VAL A 280 20.03 -10.69 11.65
C VAL A 280 21.24 -11.43 11.10
N GLN A 281 21.84 -12.33 11.87
CA GLN A 281 22.90 -13.23 11.40
C GLN A 281 22.44 -14.06 10.19
N ALA A 282 21.24 -14.63 10.26
CA ALA A 282 20.63 -15.35 9.14
C ALA A 282 20.47 -14.47 7.89
N GLU A 283 20.07 -13.20 8.05
CA GLU A 283 20.01 -12.24 6.93
C GLU A 283 21.39 -11.95 6.35
N ILE A 284 22.42 -11.77 7.18
CA ILE A 284 23.80 -11.53 6.73
C ILE A 284 24.31 -12.73 5.92
N LEU A 285 24.11 -13.97 6.39
CA LEU A 285 24.50 -15.16 5.64
C LEU A 285 23.75 -15.28 4.31
N ARG A 286 22.47 -14.88 4.28
CA ARG A 286 21.72 -14.78 3.03
C ARG A 286 22.32 -13.72 2.09
N ALA A 287 22.75 -12.59 2.61
CA ALA A 287 23.43 -11.56 1.83
C ALA A 287 24.75 -12.08 1.25
N MET A 288 25.55 -12.81 2.04
CA MET A 288 26.80 -13.45 1.58
C MET A 288 26.53 -14.45 0.45
N LYS A 289 25.51 -15.31 0.61
CA LYS A 289 25.05 -16.24 -0.44
C LYS A 289 24.72 -15.52 -1.76
N VAL A 290 24.03 -14.37 -1.70
CA VAL A 290 23.64 -13.59 -2.88
C VAL A 290 24.83 -12.90 -3.52
N SER A 291 25.74 -12.32 -2.72
CA SER A 291 26.94 -11.63 -3.21
C SER A 291 27.91 -12.54 -3.96
N LYS A 292 27.96 -13.82 -3.57
CA LYS A 292 28.97 -14.80 -4.03
C LYS A 292 30.41 -14.34 -3.82
N ASP A 293 30.66 -13.52 -2.80
CA ASP A 293 32.01 -13.11 -2.44
C ASP A 293 32.76 -14.23 -1.70
N LYS A 294 33.91 -14.62 -2.25
CA LYS A 294 34.77 -15.67 -1.71
C LYS A 294 35.49 -15.27 -0.43
N SER A 295 35.56 -13.96 -0.11
CA SER A 295 36.10 -13.47 1.18
C SER A 295 35.36 -14.08 2.38
N THR A 296 34.09 -14.43 2.20
CA THR A 296 33.19 -14.93 3.25
C THR A 296 33.35 -16.42 3.55
N THR A 297 34.06 -17.18 2.70
CA THR A 297 34.14 -18.65 2.77
C THR A 297 34.56 -19.17 4.14
N GLU A 298 35.58 -18.58 4.76
CA GLU A 298 36.10 -19.08 6.05
C GLU A 298 35.11 -18.86 7.19
N LEU A 299 34.39 -17.73 7.18
CA LEU A 299 33.29 -17.51 8.13
C LEU A 299 32.21 -18.58 7.93
N LEU A 300 31.79 -18.83 6.69
CA LEU A 300 30.73 -19.80 6.41
C LEU A 300 31.09 -21.23 6.84
N LYS A 301 32.34 -21.66 6.61
CA LYS A 301 32.84 -22.97 7.08
C LYS A 301 32.80 -23.08 8.60
N LYS A 302 33.25 -22.02 9.29
CA LYS A 302 33.22 -21.94 10.75
C LYS A 302 31.79 -22.05 11.29
N GLU A 303 30.86 -21.26 10.75
CA GLU A 303 29.47 -21.24 11.21
C GLU A 303 28.74 -22.57 10.94
N LEU A 304 29.02 -23.24 9.81
CA LEU A 304 28.49 -24.58 9.53
C LEU A 304 28.97 -25.62 10.55
N SER A 305 30.23 -25.52 10.97
CA SER A 305 30.87 -26.52 11.82
C SER A 305 30.56 -26.31 13.31
N GLU A 306 30.62 -25.06 13.77
CA GLU A 306 30.65 -24.72 15.19
C GLU A 306 29.34 -24.11 15.72
N ASN A 307 28.48 -23.52 14.87
CA ASN A 307 27.33 -22.76 15.38
C ASN A 307 26.28 -23.68 16.04
N PRO A 308 25.78 -23.36 17.25
CA PRO A 308 24.79 -24.20 17.93
C PRO A 308 23.40 -24.16 17.27
N SER A 309 23.09 -23.14 16.46
CA SER A 309 21.80 -22.99 15.80
C SER A 309 21.76 -23.75 14.47
N PRO A 310 20.85 -24.74 14.31
CA PRO A 310 20.70 -25.47 13.06
C PRO A 310 20.31 -24.55 11.89
N GLY A 311 19.52 -23.50 12.15
CA GLY A 311 19.10 -22.54 11.12
C GLY A 311 20.27 -21.74 10.56
N ILE A 312 21.24 -21.36 11.40
CA ILE A 312 22.46 -20.67 10.96
C ILE A 312 23.33 -21.61 10.12
N LYS A 313 23.50 -22.87 10.57
CA LYS A 313 24.20 -23.90 9.80
C LYS A 313 23.58 -24.14 8.42
N VAL A 314 22.25 -24.18 8.32
CA VAL A 314 21.54 -24.28 7.02
C VAL A 314 21.90 -23.12 6.10
N HIS A 315 21.83 -21.88 6.59
CA HIS A 315 22.19 -20.72 5.77
C HIS A 315 23.67 -20.73 5.35
N ALA A 316 24.58 -21.15 6.24
CA ALA A 316 25.99 -21.29 5.94
C ALA A 316 26.27 -22.36 4.87
N ALA A 317 25.63 -23.53 4.97
CA ALA A 317 25.73 -24.60 3.97
C ALA A 317 25.21 -24.18 2.60
N GLU A 318 24.04 -23.51 2.53
CA GLU A 318 23.49 -22.98 1.28
C GLU A 318 24.38 -21.91 0.64
N ALA A 319 25.02 -21.07 1.45
CA ALA A 319 25.95 -20.05 0.98
C ALA A 319 27.23 -20.69 0.40
N LEU A 320 27.82 -21.66 1.11
CA LEU A 320 28.97 -22.44 0.63
C LEU A 320 28.68 -23.16 -0.69
N PHE A 321 27.50 -23.78 -0.79
CA PHE A 321 27.05 -24.40 -2.04
C PHE A 321 26.98 -23.38 -3.19
N SER A 322 26.40 -22.21 -2.93
CA SER A 322 26.25 -21.15 -3.94
C SER A 322 27.59 -20.53 -4.38
N LEU A 323 28.62 -20.63 -3.53
CA LEU A 323 30.01 -20.24 -3.80
C LEU A 323 30.82 -21.33 -4.53
N GLY A 324 30.24 -22.51 -4.76
CA GLY A 324 30.91 -23.63 -5.44
C GLY A 324 31.72 -24.55 -4.53
N HIS A 325 31.52 -24.50 -3.21
CA HIS A 325 32.22 -25.37 -2.24
C HIS A 325 31.51 -26.72 -2.05
N GLN A 326 31.01 -27.33 -3.13
CA GLN A 326 30.31 -28.63 -3.10
C GLN A 326 31.20 -29.76 -2.57
N ASP A 327 32.43 -29.86 -3.07
CA ASP A 327 33.38 -30.90 -2.66
C ASP A 327 33.68 -30.84 -1.16
N TYR A 328 33.79 -29.63 -0.61
CA TYR A 328 33.96 -29.42 0.84
C TYR A 328 32.77 -29.95 1.64
N LEU A 329 31.54 -29.65 1.19
CA LEU A 329 30.32 -30.12 1.86
C LEU A 329 30.22 -31.65 1.83
N VAL A 330 30.54 -32.28 0.69
CA VAL A 330 30.54 -33.74 0.55
C VAL A 330 31.59 -34.39 1.45
N HIS A 331 32.81 -33.85 1.49
CA HIS A 331 33.87 -34.34 2.36
C HIS A 331 33.47 -34.26 3.84
N LEU A 332 32.87 -33.14 4.25
CA LEU A 332 32.45 -32.90 5.63
C LEU A 332 31.42 -33.94 6.13
N VAL A 333 30.58 -34.47 5.24
CA VAL A 333 29.58 -35.52 5.56
C VAL A 333 30.18 -36.92 5.59
N GLN A 334 31.29 -37.15 4.91
CA GLN A 334 31.99 -38.45 4.87
C GLN A 334 32.88 -38.69 6.09
N GLU A 335 33.16 -37.66 6.88
CA GLU A 335 33.93 -37.78 8.11
C GLU A 335 33.16 -38.58 9.17
N GLU A 336 33.81 -39.59 9.78
CA GLU A 336 33.20 -40.50 10.76
C GLU A 336 32.62 -39.78 12.00
N ALA A 337 33.04 -38.54 12.26
CA ALA A 337 32.59 -37.69 13.36
C ALA A 337 31.37 -36.80 13.01
N ALA A 338 30.85 -36.86 11.77
CA ALA A 338 29.74 -36.01 11.35
C ALA A 338 28.44 -36.36 12.09
N SER A 339 27.81 -35.35 12.71
CA SER A 339 26.53 -35.54 13.37
C SER A 339 25.40 -35.76 12.36
N ASN A 340 24.38 -36.56 12.72
CA ASN A 340 23.22 -36.80 11.84
C ASN A 340 22.52 -35.49 11.43
N GLU A 341 22.51 -34.48 12.31
CA GLU A 341 22.02 -33.14 12.00
C GLU A 341 22.80 -32.47 10.87
N LEU A 342 24.14 -32.49 10.94
CA LEU A 342 25.01 -31.92 9.91
C LEU A 342 24.81 -32.61 8.55
N VAL A 343 24.66 -33.94 8.55
CA VAL A 343 24.36 -34.71 7.34
C VAL A 343 23.04 -34.26 6.71
N GLN A 344 21.99 -34.06 7.50
CA GLN A 344 20.69 -33.59 6.99
C GLN A 344 20.77 -32.17 6.43
N ILE A 345 21.49 -31.27 7.11
CA ILE A 345 21.70 -29.89 6.67
C ILE A 345 22.43 -29.83 5.33
N VAL A 346 23.51 -30.59 5.17
CA VAL A 346 24.27 -30.62 3.92
C VAL A 346 23.46 -31.21 2.78
N LYS A 347 22.74 -32.33 3.01
CA LYS A 347 21.83 -32.91 2.00
C LYS A 347 20.78 -31.90 1.54
N TYR A 348 20.18 -31.17 2.48
CA TYR A 348 19.23 -30.11 2.18
C TYR A 348 19.85 -29.02 1.30
N ALA A 349 21.05 -28.54 1.65
CA ALA A 349 21.75 -27.51 0.88
C ALA A 349 22.16 -27.96 -0.53
N LEU A 350 22.52 -29.23 -0.71
CA LEU A 350 22.86 -29.84 -2.00
C LEU A 350 21.63 -30.05 -2.91
N GLN A 351 20.41 -29.75 -2.44
CA GLN A 351 19.16 -29.98 -3.15
C GLN A 351 18.94 -31.45 -3.57
N GLU A 352 19.62 -32.39 -2.90
CA GLU A 352 19.29 -33.82 -2.99
C GLU A 352 17.93 -34.03 -2.32
N LYS A 353 16.87 -33.85 -3.11
CA LYS A 353 15.52 -34.28 -2.70
C LYS A 353 15.56 -35.79 -2.58
N ILE A 354 15.32 -36.27 -1.35
CA ILE A 354 14.98 -37.65 -1.03
C ILE A 354 13.85 -38.13 -1.94
#